data_AF-A0AAD4BA36-F1
#
_entry.id   AF-A0AAD4BA36-F1
#
_cell.length_a   1.000
_cell.length_b   1.000
_cell.length_c   1.000
_cell.angle_alpha   90.00
_cell.angle_beta   90.00
_cell.angle_gamma   90.00
#
_symmetry.space_group_name_H-M   'P 1'
#
loop_
_entity.id
_entity.type
_entity.pdbx_description
1 polymer ?
#
loop_
_entity_poly.entity_id
_entity_poly.type
_entity_poly.pdbx_seq_one_letter_code
_entity_poly.pdbx_strand_id
1 'polypeptide(L)'
;LYRNVVREVARASISPRTQRNNVVSANLRRVFERHGQSSEPEAFRRDVENIVTFMRSQREYKTLLERYNPLIDLTAEERIEATARRVGLNMP
;
A
#
# COMPACT_ATOMS: atom_id res chain seq x y z
N LEU A 1 2.77 -18.59 0.98
CA LEU A 1 2.13 -17.50 0.20
C LEU A 1 1.07 -16.72 1.00
N TYR A 2 0.04 -17.36 1.57
CA TYR A 2 -0.99 -16.70 2.40
C TYR A 2 -0.44 -15.67 3.41
N ARG A 3 0.53 -16.07 4.25
CA ARG A 3 1.12 -15.18 5.26
C ARG A 3 1.80 -13.95 4.65
N ASN A 4 2.34 -14.06 3.44
CA ASN A 4 2.95 -12.92 2.75
C ASN A 4 1.86 -11.92 2.36
N VAL A 5 0.77 -12.36 1.74
CA VAL A 5 -0.37 -11.48 1.40
C VAL A 5 -0.91 -10.78 2.65
N VAL A 6 -1.19 -11.50 3.73
CA VAL A 6 -1.71 -10.90 4.96
C VAL A 6 -0.73 -9.87 5.56
N ARG A 7 0.57 -10.14 5.50
CA ARG A 7 1.60 -9.18 5.94
C ARG A 7 1.64 -7.94 5.07
N GLU A 8 1.55 -8.09 3.76
CA GLU A 8 1.56 -6.97 2.80
C GLU A 8 0.32 -6.08 3.00
N VAL A 9 -0.87 -6.69 3.13
CA VAL A 9 -2.11 -5.97 3.47
C VAL A 9 -2.00 -5.28 4.82
N ALA A 10 -1.43 -5.94 5.83
CA ALA A 10 -1.23 -5.35 7.15
C ALA A 10 -0.21 -4.17 7.13
N ARG A 11 0.76 -4.18 6.22
CA ARG A 11 1.71 -3.06 6.04
C ARG A 11 1.08 -1.89 5.28
N ALA A 12 0.11 -2.15 4.41
CA ALA A 12 -0.63 -1.11 3.68
C ALA A 12 -1.75 -0.46 4.51
N SER A 13 -2.12 -1.04 5.66
CA SER A 13 -3.18 -0.51 6.51
C SER A 13 -2.79 0.81 7.18
N ILE A 14 -3.65 1.83 7.03
CA ILE A 14 -3.54 3.13 7.69
C ILE A 14 -3.86 3.08 9.19
N SER A 15 -4.58 2.05 9.65
CA SER A 15 -4.98 1.93 11.05
C SER A 15 -3.89 1.27 11.90
N PRO A 16 -3.71 1.67 13.18
CA PRO A 16 -2.83 0.99 14.13
C PRO A 16 -3.21 -0.47 14.33
N ARG A 17 -2.24 -1.34 14.63
CA ARG A 17 -2.47 -2.80 14.77
C ARG A 17 -3.62 -3.17 15.72
N THR A 18 -3.79 -2.42 16.79
CA THR A 18 -4.81 -2.65 17.83
C THR A 18 -6.23 -2.36 17.36
N GLN A 19 -6.41 -1.46 16.38
CA GLN A 19 -7.72 -1.04 15.86
C GLN A 19 -8.09 -1.74 14.55
N ARG A 20 -7.25 -2.66 14.06
CA ARG A 20 -7.48 -3.32 12.78
C ARG A 20 -8.60 -4.35 12.90
N ASN A 21 -9.59 -4.22 12.01
CA ASN A 21 -10.63 -5.21 11.86
C ASN A 21 -10.05 -6.54 11.31
N ASN A 22 -10.37 -7.66 11.96
CA ASN A 22 -9.94 -9.01 11.56
C ASN A 22 -10.74 -9.58 10.38
N VAL A 23 -11.82 -8.93 9.95
CA VAL A 23 -12.67 -9.38 8.85
C VAL A 23 -11.86 -9.56 7.56
N VAL A 24 -10.90 -8.68 7.29
CA VAL A 24 -10.07 -8.76 6.09
C VAL A 24 -9.20 -10.02 6.09
N SER A 25 -8.52 -10.33 7.20
CA SER A 25 -7.68 -11.53 7.28
C SER A 25 -8.51 -12.81 7.29
N ALA A 26 -9.70 -12.79 7.92
CA ALA A 26 -10.64 -13.90 7.87
C ALA A 26 -11.19 -14.16 6.46
N ASN A 27 -11.49 -13.10 5.69
CA ASN A 27 -11.92 -13.22 4.29
C ASN A 27 -10.80 -13.76 3.41
N LEU A 28 -9.57 -13.24 3.56
CA LEU A 28 -8.41 -13.76 2.84
C LEU A 28 -8.19 -15.25 3.13
N ARG A 29 -8.29 -15.67 4.39
CA ARG A 29 -8.20 -17.09 4.75
C ARG A 29 -9.22 -17.93 3.99
N ARG A 30 -10.49 -17.52 3.99
CA ARG A 30 -11.57 -18.21 3.27
C ARG A 30 -11.32 -18.31 1.76
N VAL A 31 -10.78 -17.26 1.13
CA VAL A 31 -10.41 -17.28 -0.29
C VAL A 31 -9.32 -18.31 -0.56
N PHE A 32 -8.28 -18.36 0.28
CA PHE A 32 -7.19 -19.32 0.16
C PHE A 32 -7.64 -20.77 0.41
N GLU A 33 -8.55 -21.00 1.36
CA GLU A 33 -9.12 -22.32 1.63
C GLU A 33 -9.97 -22.80 0.46
N ARG A 34 -10.83 -21.93 -0.10
CA ARG A 34 -11.68 -22.25 -1.25
C ARG A 34 -10.88 -22.58 -2.51
N HIS A 35 -9.82 -21.82 -2.80
CA HIS A 35 -9.00 -22.05 -3.99
C HIS A 35 -7.97 -23.18 -3.80
N GLY A 36 -7.58 -23.51 -2.57
CA GLY A 36 -6.78 -24.69 -2.27
C GLY A 36 -7.49 -26.01 -2.63
N GLN A 37 -8.81 -25.99 -2.77
CA GLN A 37 -9.64 -27.14 -3.17
C GLN A 37 -10.05 -27.10 -4.65
N SER A 38 -9.61 -26.08 -5.41
CA SER A 38 -9.97 -25.93 -6.83
C SER A 38 -9.10 -26.80 -7.74
N SER A 39 -9.61 -27.11 -8.94
CA SER A 39 -8.92 -27.94 -9.94
C SER A 39 -7.65 -27.30 -10.51
N GLU A 40 -7.46 -25.98 -10.36
CA GLU A 40 -6.35 -25.20 -10.96
C GLU A 40 -5.48 -24.49 -9.90
N PRO A 41 -4.80 -25.24 -9.01
CA PRO A 41 -4.03 -24.65 -7.90
C PRO A 41 -2.84 -23.81 -8.36
N GLU A 42 -2.23 -24.14 -9.50
CA GLU A 42 -1.05 -23.43 -10.02
C GLU A 42 -1.39 -22.04 -10.57
N ALA A 43 -2.57 -21.87 -11.20
CA ALA A 43 -3.01 -20.56 -11.66
C ALA A 43 -3.21 -19.60 -10.48
N PHE A 44 -3.95 -20.06 -9.45
CA PHE A 44 -4.15 -19.29 -8.23
C PHE A 44 -2.83 -18.94 -7.54
N ARG A 45 -1.88 -19.88 -7.50
CA ARG A 45 -0.55 -19.65 -6.93
C ARG A 45 0.19 -18.49 -7.63
N ARG A 46 0.19 -18.49 -8.97
CA ARG A 46 0.79 -17.40 -9.78
C ARG A 46 0.11 -16.06 -9.53
N ASP A 47 -1.22 -16.03 -9.48
CA ASP A 47 -1.96 -14.80 -9.22
C ASP A 47 -1.61 -14.22 -7.85
N VAL A 48 -1.52 -15.08 -6.82
CA VAL A 48 -1.12 -14.66 -5.47
C VAL A 48 0.32 -14.13 -5.45
N GLU A 49 1.24 -14.73 -6.19
CA GLU A 49 2.61 -14.24 -6.33
C GLU A 49 2.66 -12.86 -7.00
N ASN A 50 1.89 -12.67 -8.07
CA ASN A 50 1.73 -11.39 -8.75
C ASN A 50 1.18 -10.31 -7.80
N ILE A 51 0.15 -10.63 -7.01
CA ILE A 51 -0.42 -9.72 -6.01
C ILE A 51 0.64 -9.31 -4.97
N VAL A 52 1.43 -10.25 -4.46
CA VAL A 52 2.49 -9.94 -3.49
C VAL A 52 3.54 -9.02 -4.11
N THR A 53 3.96 -9.29 -5.35
CA THR A 53 4.92 -8.45 -6.07
C THR A 53 4.37 -7.04 -6.29
N PHE A 54 3.11 -6.92 -6.73
CA PHE A 54 2.43 -5.65 -6.92
C PHE A 54 2.32 -4.83 -5.62
N MET A 55 1.90 -5.45 -4.51
CA MET A 55 1.78 -4.73 -3.23
C MET A 55 3.13 -4.22 -2.72
N ARG A 56 4.22 -4.97 -2.97
CA ARG A 56 5.57 -4.54 -2.62
C ARG A 56 6.02 -3.35 -3.48
N SER A 57 5.85 -3.44 -4.80
CA SER A 57 6.24 -2.37 -5.72
C SER A 57 5.44 -1.09 -5.47
N GLN A 58 4.16 -1.17 -5.11
CA GLN A 58 3.34 0.00 -4.75
C GLN A 58 3.88 0.73 -3.52
N ARG A 59 4.34 0.00 -2.49
CA ARG A 59 4.95 0.66 -1.32
C ARG A 59 6.28 1.30 -1.66
N GLU A 60 7.12 0.61 -2.43
CA GLU A 60 8.41 1.16 -2.84
C GLU A 60 8.23 2.40 -3.71
N TYR A 61 7.31 2.35 -4.66
CA TYR A 61 6.90 3.49 -5.46
C TYR A 61 6.48 4.68 -4.59
N LYS A 62 5.63 4.45 -3.58
CA LYS A 62 5.23 5.49 -2.62
C LYS A 62 6.44 6.10 -1.90
N THR A 63 7.34 5.26 -1.38
CA THR A 63 8.57 5.72 -0.70
C THR A 63 9.46 6.55 -1.63
N LEU A 64 9.62 6.14 -2.88
CA LEU A 64 10.42 6.87 -3.87
C LEU A 64 9.78 8.21 -4.22
N LEU A 65 8.46 8.23 -4.37
CA LEU A 65 7.69 9.42 -4.68
C LEU A 65 7.77 10.44 -3.53
N GLU A 66 7.63 10.02 -2.27
CA GLU A 66 7.84 10.88 -1.10
C GLU A 66 9.27 11.45 -1.02
N ARG A 67 10.28 10.66 -1.43
CA ARG A 67 11.69 11.08 -1.39
C ARG A 67 12.05 12.08 -2.49
N TYR A 68 11.61 11.84 -3.72
CA TYR A 68 12.06 12.60 -4.88
C TYR A 68 11.05 13.65 -5.35
N ASN A 69 9.79 13.54 -4.95
CA ASN A 69 8.75 14.53 -5.27
C ASN A 69 7.81 14.78 -4.07
N PRO A 70 8.30 15.40 -2.99
CA PRO A 70 7.50 15.63 -1.78
C PRO A 70 6.36 16.66 -1.98
N LEU A 71 6.32 17.38 -3.09
CA LEU A 71 5.30 18.41 -3.37
C LEU A 71 4.14 17.88 -4.22
N ILE A 72 4.14 16.59 -4.58
CA ILE A 72 3.15 16.02 -5.50
C ILE A 72 1.75 15.90 -4.91
N ASP A 73 1.65 15.67 -3.59
CA ASP A 73 0.38 15.57 -2.87
C ASP A 73 -0.14 16.93 -2.39
N LEU A 74 0.60 18.02 -2.63
CA LEU A 74 0.20 19.37 -2.22
C LEU A 74 -0.85 19.94 -3.19
N THR A 75 -1.83 20.61 -2.61
CA THR A 75 -2.73 21.50 -3.35
C THR A 75 -1.96 22.65 -4.00
N ALA A 76 -2.60 23.34 -4.94
CA ALA A 76 -1.96 24.46 -5.64
C ALA A 76 -1.53 25.56 -4.66
N GLU A 77 -2.38 25.85 -3.67
CA GLU A 77 -2.15 26.83 -2.61
C GLU A 77 -0.94 26.46 -1.74
N GLU A 78 -0.89 25.22 -1.25
CA GLU A 78 0.23 24.72 -0.43
C GLU A 78 1.55 24.71 -1.21
N ARG A 79 1.49 24.44 -2.52
CA ARG A 79 2.66 24.49 -3.40
C ARG A 79 3.19 25.91 -3.59
N ILE A 80 2.29 26.89 -3.74
CA ILE A 80 2.65 28.31 -3.80
C ILE A 80 3.30 28.73 -2.49
N GLU A 81 2.73 28.37 -1.35
CA GLU A 81 3.29 28.70 -0.04
C GLU A 81 4.67 28.05 0.21
N ALA A 82 4.83 26.77 -0.12
CA ALA A 82 6.10 26.06 -0.03
C ALA A 82 7.17 26.71 -0.94
N THR A 83 6.76 27.24 -2.10
CA THR A 83 7.66 27.94 -3.02
C THR A 83 8.01 29.33 -2.49
N ALA A 84 7.03 30.08 -1.98
CA ALA A 84 7.21 31.40 -1.38
C ALA A 84 8.17 31.35 -0.17
N ARG A 85 8.10 30.29 0.65
CA ARG A 85 9.08 30.04 1.73
C ARG A 85 10.49 29.78 1.23
N ARG A 86 10.65 29.08 0.09
CA ARG A 86 11.98 28.80 -0.49
C ARG A 86 12.67 30.05 -1.05
N VAL A 87 11.91 31.01 -1.55
CA VAL A 87 12.44 32.26 -2.13
C VAL A 87 12.44 33.43 -1.14
N GLY A 88 12.06 33.20 0.12
CA GLY A 88 12.02 34.25 1.15
C GLY A 88 10.91 35.29 0.93
N LEU A 89 9.89 34.97 0.13
CA LEU A 89 8.75 35.86 -0.15
C LEU A 89 7.70 35.85 0.98
N ASN A 90 7.73 34.82 1.83
CA ASN A 90 6.81 34.64 2.96
C ASN A 90 7.59 34.81 4.28
N MET A 91 7.94 36.05 4.61
CA MET A 91 8.53 36.46 5.90
C MET A 91 7.39 36.74 6.91
N PRO A 92 7.62 36.57 8.24
CA PRO A 92 6.58 36.61 9.26
C PRO A 92 5.80 37.93 9.35
#